data_AF-A0A8T4USY5-F1
#
_entry.id   AF-A0A8T4USY5-F1
#
_cell.length_a   1.000
_cell.length_b   1.000
_cell.length_c   1.000
_cell.angle_alpha   90.00
_cell.angle_beta   90.00
_cell.angle_gamma   90.00
#
_symmetry.space_group_name_H-M   'P 1'
#
loop_
_entity.id
_entity.type
_entity.pdbx_description
1 polymer ?
#
loop_
_entity_poly.entity_id
_entity_poly.type
_entity_poly.pdbx_seq_one_letter_code
_entity_poly.pdbx_strand_id
1 'polypeptide(L)'
;MRKGVIVVLFILSINILLTSCTDQEFTEALCHDTSEDSAFVKIWCKMQNNSPNSQNDEEEKDYGCIDYDGGLDYYRASYTISGRDAYRSDDYCNDATLIIESYCGSDNGKIYYRTTSFTCPNGCELGACRNNT
;
A
#
# COMPACT_ATOMS: atom_id res chain seq x y z
N MET A 1 -25.79 64.79 -7.93
CA MET A 1 -24.95 63.66 -8.37
C MET A 1 -23.63 63.69 -7.63
N ARG A 2 -23.45 62.86 -6.60
CA ARG A 2 -22.15 62.48 -6.01
C ARG A 2 -22.37 61.47 -4.87
N LYS A 3 -21.59 60.38 -4.94
CA LYS A 3 -21.13 59.50 -3.86
C LYS A 3 -22.13 58.48 -3.30
N GLY A 4 -22.16 57.31 -3.95
CA GLY A 4 -22.34 56.04 -3.25
C GLY A 4 -20.98 55.59 -2.68
N VAL A 5 -20.97 55.20 -1.41
CA VAL A 5 -19.93 54.35 -0.81
C VAL A 5 -20.70 53.32 0.01
N ILE A 6 -21.04 52.20 -0.63
CA ILE A 6 -21.54 51.01 0.05
C ILE A 6 -20.36 50.06 0.19
N VAL A 7 -20.00 49.89 1.46
CA VAL A 7 -19.32 48.76 2.10
C VAL A 7 -19.38 47.46 1.28
N VAL A 8 -18.24 47.03 0.72
CA VAL A 8 -17.90 45.60 0.53
C VAL A 8 -16.38 45.47 0.63
N LEU A 9 -15.86 45.31 1.84
CA LEU A 9 -14.44 45.12 2.14
C LEU A 9 -14.26 43.79 2.88
N PHE A 10 -14.74 42.66 2.34
CA PHE A 10 -14.60 41.34 2.97
C PHE A 10 -14.62 40.12 2.02
N ILE A 11 -14.21 40.27 0.76
CA ILE A 11 -14.03 39.10 -0.13
C ILE A 11 -12.71 39.23 -0.89
N LEU A 12 -11.60 39.15 -0.17
CA LEU A 12 -10.25 39.01 -0.75
C LEU A 12 -9.44 37.92 -0.02
N SER A 13 -10.14 36.90 0.45
CA SER A 13 -9.56 35.67 0.96
C SER A 13 -10.38 34.52 0.40
N ILE A 14 -9.70 33.57 -0.24
CA ILE A 14 -10.19 32.30 -0.80
C ILE A 14 -10.38 32.36 -2.34
N ASN A 15 -9.51 31.62 -3.04
CA ASN A 15 -9.31 31.48 -4.50
C ASN A 15 -8.48 32.63 -5.09
N ILE A 16 -7.16 32.51 -5.26
CA ILE A 16 -6.53 31.61 -6.23
C ILE A 16 -5.31 30.94 -5.57
N LEU A 17 -5.47 29.68 -5.18
CA LEU A 17 -4.38 28.78 -4.78
C LEU A 17 -4.48 27.54 -5.65
N LEU A 18 -4.50 27.76 -6.97
CA LEU A 18 -4.44 26.73 -8.01
C LEU A 18 -3.61 27.32 -9.16
N THR A 19 -2.35 27.60 -8.86
CA THR A 19 -1.33 27.84 -9.89
C THR A 19 -0.25 26.80 -9.65
N SER A 20 -0.38 25.71 -10.41
CA SER A 20 0.69 24.82 -10.87
C SER A 20 2.00 24.89 -10.10
N CYS A 21 2.21 23.95 -9.17
CA CYS A 21 3.55 23.57 -8.75
C CYS A 21 4.26 22.87 -9.92
N THR A 22 4.83 23.67 -10.80
CA THR A 22 5.96 23.28 -11.65
C THR A 22 7.05 24.26 -11.32
N ASP A 23 7.85 23.99 -10.28
CA ASP A 23 9.19 24.56 -10.13
C ASP A 23 9.94 23.74 -9.08
N GLN A 24 10.91 22.98 -9.58
CA GLN A 24 11.76 22.04 -8.86
C GLN A 24 12.85 22.73 -8.01
N GLU A 25 12.83 24.07 -7.92
CA GLU A 25 13.89 24.85 -7.26
C GLU A 25 13.55 25.37 -5.85
N PHE A 26 12.32 25.19 -5.34
CA PHE A 26 11.97 25.68 -3.99
C PHE A 26 12.18 24.64 -2.87
N THR A 27 12.56 23.41 -3.21
CA THR A 27 12.67 22.29 -2.26
C THR A 27 13.96 22.29 -1.43
N GLU A 28 15.02 22.97 -1.88
CA GLU A 28 16.32 22.92 -1.19
C GLU A 28 16.45 23.92 -0.02
N ALA A 29 15.57 24.91 0.08
CA ALA A 29 15.70 25.98 1.08
C ALA A 29 15.10 25.64 2.47
N LEU A 30 14.38 24.52 2.64
CA LEU A 30 13.68 24.20 3.89
C LEU A 30 14.41 23.18 4.79
N CYS A 31 15.46 22.51 4.30
CA CYS A 31 16.20 21.51 5.09
C CYS A 31 17.39 22.08 5.89
N HIS A 32 17.72 23.36 5.72
CA HIS A 32 18.97 23.92 6.26
C HIS A 32 18.85 24.68 7.59
N ASP A 33 17.64 24.81 8.15
CA ASP A 33 17.43 25.48 9.44
C ASP A 33 16.55 24.62 10.36
N THR A 34 17.17 23.65 11.04
CA THR A 34 16.46 22.76 11.96
C THR A 34 16.56 23.29 13.39
N SER A 35 15.63 24.19 13.73
CA SER A 35 15.33 24.48 15.13
C SER A 35 13.84 24.56 15.43
N GLU A 36 12.98 23.73 14.85
CA GLU A 36 11.62 23.57 15.38
C GLU A 36 11.13 22.11 15.36
N ASP A 37 10.62 21.68 16.51
CA ASP A 37 10.22 20.33 16.91
C ASP A 37 8.91 19.83 16.24
N SER A 38 8.84 19.90 14.92
CA SER A 38 7.75 19.26 14.18
C SER A 38 8.15 17.86 13.74
N ALA A 39 7.57 16.84 14.37
CA ALA A 39 7.73 15.44 13.98
C ALA A 39 7.38 15.21 12.49
N PHE A 40 6.46 16.01 11.94
CA PHE A 40 6.08 15.96 10.54
C PHE A 40 7.21 16.42 9.61
N VAL A 41 7.97 17.47 9.96
CA VAL A 41 9.11 17.96 9.16
C VAL A 41 10.25 16.94 9.15
N LYS A 42 10.51 16.29 10.30
CA LYS A 42 11.51 15.21 10.40
C LYS A 42 11.13 13.99 9.56
N ILE A 43 9.87 13.59 9.55
CA ILE A 43 9.36 12.49 8.71
C ILE A 43 9.50 12.85 7.22
N TRP A 44 9.14 14.08 6.84
CA TRP A 44 9.20 14.52 5.45
C TRP A 44 10.64 14.61 4.91
N CYS A 45 11.59 15.14 5.71
CA CYS A 45 13.00 15.16 5.33
C CYS A 45 13.62 13.75 5.23
N LYS A 46 13.16 12.81 6.08
CA LYS A 46 13.61 11.41 6.02
C LYS A 46 13.13 10.69 4.75
N MET A 47 11.99 11.12 4.19
CA MET A 47 11.48 10.60 2.92
C MET A 47 12.26 11.14 1.71
N GLN A 48 12.85 12.35 1.80
CA GLN A 48 13.66 12.93 0.72
C GLN A 48 15.14 12.50 0.75
N ASN A 49 15.69 12.20 1.93
CA ASN A 49 17.10 11.78 2.07
C ASN A 49 17.35 10.27 1.81
N ASN A 50 16.30 9.49 1.55
CA ASN A 50 16.40 8.11 1.08
C ASN A 50 16.18 8.03 -0.43
N SER A 51 16.71 8.99 -1.19
CA SER A 51 16.78 8.89 -2.65
C SER A 51 17.88 7.89 -3.03
N PRO A 52 17.57 6.74 -3.65
CA PRO A 52 18.60 5.88 -4.21
C PRO A 52 19.26 6.64 -5.36
N ASN A 53 20.59 6.71 -5.29
CA ASN A 53 21.45 7.19 -6.34
C ASN A 53 21.14 6.43 -7.64
N SER A 54 20.73 7.14 -8.69
CA SER A 54 20.39 6.56 -9.98
C SER A 54 21.63 5.98 -10.64
N GLN A 55 21.56 4.70 -11.01
CA GLN A 55 22.19 4.10 -12.18
C GLN A 55 21.86 2.61 -12.18
N ASN A 56 20.96 2.25 -13.11
CA ASN A 56 20.29 0.96 -13.34
C ASN A 56 18.96 0.81 -12.58
N ASP A 57 18.01 1.68 -12.91
CA ASP A 57 16.69 1.71 -12.29
C ASP A 57 15.79 0.62 -12.93
N GLU A 58 16.09 -0.64 -12.66
CA GLU A 58 15.02 -1.64 -12.60
C GLU A 58 14.13 -1.21 -11.45
N GLU A 59 13.02 -0.54 -11.77
CA GLU A 59 11.94 -0.20 -10.85
C GLU A 59 11.73 -1.39 -9.91
N GLU A 60 12.11 -1.23 -8.63
CA GLU A 60 11.91 -2.25 -7.62
C GLU A 60 10.40 -2.38 -7.45
N LYS A 61 9.79 -3.24 -8.28
CA LYS A 61 8.37 -3.53 -8.27
C LYS A 61 8.10 -4.14 -6.90
N ASP A 62 7.55 -3.32 -6.00
CA ASP A 62 7.13 -3.76 -4.68
C ASP A 62 6.13 -4.90 -4.87
N TYR A 63 6.58 -6.12 -4.57
CA TYR A 63 5.76 -7.32 -4.67
C TYR A 63 4.86 -7.38 -3.44
N GLY A 64 3.94 -6.42 -3.35
CA GLY A 64 2.89 -6.45 -2.37
C GLY A 64 2.16 -7.80 -2.43
N CYS A 65 1.55 -8.20 -1.33
CA CYS A 65 0.70 -9.37 -1.27
C CYS A 65 -0.29 -9.16 -0.14
N ILE A 66 -1.56 -9.44 -0.37
CA ILE A 66 -2.62 -9.36 0.64
C ILE A 66 -3.23 -10.74 0.77
N ASP A 67 -3.09 -11.30 1.98
CA ASP A 67 -3.63 -12.58 2.38
C ASP A 67 -4.82 -12.33 3.32
N TYR A 68 -5.98 -12.89 3.01
CA TYR A 68 -7.22 -12.61 3.74
C TYR A 68 -7.47 -13.57 4.91
N ASP A 69 -6.67 -14.62 5.05
CA ASP A 69 -6.63 -15.44 6.26
C ASP A 69 -5.41 -15.18 7.14
N GLY A 70 -4.39 -14.51 6.60
CA GLY A 70 -3.23 -14.09 7.38
C GLY A 70 -2.13 -15.14 7.43
N GLY A 71 -2.07 -16.03 6.45
CA GLY A 71 -0.91 -16.85 6.16
C GLY A 71 -1.29 -18.24 5.66
N LEU A 72 -0.84 -19.25 6.39
CA LEU A 72 -1.16 -20.65 6.08
C LEU A 72 -2.28 -21.09 7.03
N ASP A 73 -3.54 -21.02 6.58
CA ASP A 73 -4.76 -21.42 7.26
C ASP A 73 -5.65 -22.32 6.38
N TYR A 74 -5.24 -23.59 6.24
CA TYR A 74 -5.94 -24.59 5.45
C TYR A 74 -7.41 -24.86 5.84
N TYR A 75 -7.89 -24.36 6.98
CA TYR A 75 -9.22 -24.66 7.52
C TYR A 75 -10.23 -23.53 7.31
N ARG A 76 -9.81 -22.41 6.72
CA ARG A 76 -10.69 -21.29 6.42
C ARG A 76 -10.62 -20.95 4.94
N ALA A 77 -11.76 -21.02 4.26
CA ALA A 77 -11.83 -20.63 2.86
C ALA A 77 -11.49 -19.14 2.70
N SER A 78 -10.51 -18.85 1.86
CA SER A 78 -9.92 -17.53 1.71
C SER A 78 -9.41 -17.31 0.29
N TYR A 79 -8.72 -16.20 0.09
CA TYR A 79 -8.07 -15.85 -1.15
C TYR A 79 -6.89 -14.91 -0.88
N THR A 80 -5.94 -14.90 -1.81
CA THR A 80 -4.77 -14.02 -1.79
C THR A 80 -4.74 -13.15 -3.04
N ILE A 81 -4.37 -11.88 -2.88
CA ILE A 81 -4.14 -10.93 -3.97
C ILE A 81 -2.63 -10.68 -4.11
N SER A 82 -2.07 -10.99 -5.29
CA SER A 82 -0.70 -10.62 -5.60
C SER A 82 -0.62 -9.14 -5.98
N GLY A 83 0.26 -8.38 -5.33
CA GLY A 83 0.48 -6.96 -5.59
C GLY A 83 1.21 -6.68 -6.90
N ARG A 84 1.88 -7.70 -7.48
CA ARG A 84 2.54 -7.59 -8.78
C ARG A 84 1.55 -7.22 -9.88
N ASP A 85 0.45 -7.96 -9.96
CA ASP A 85 -0.48 -7.91 -11.10
C ASP A 85 -1.95 -7.76 -10.64
N ALA A 86 -2.17 -7.46 -9.35
CA ALA A 86 -3.48 -7.46 -8.69
C ALA A 86 -4.28 -8.77 -8.92
N TYR A 87 -3.57 -9.88 -9.11
CA TYR A 87 -4.18 -11.17 -9.40
C TYR A 87 -4.73 -11.80 -8.13
N ARG A 88 -6.02 -12.11 -8.13
CA ARG A 88 -6.68 -12.87 -7.07
C ARG A 88 -6.53 -14.37 -7.32
N SER A 89 -6.10 -15.10 -6.29
CA SER A 89 -6.13 -16.56 -6.23
C SER A 89 -6.95 -16.98 -5.02
N ASP A 90 -8.06 -17.66 -5.26
CA ASP A 90 -8.85 -18.32 -4.21
C ASP A 90 -8.19 -19.65 -3.80
N ASP A 91 -8.35 -20.03 -2.53
CA ASP A 91 -7.98 -21.38 -2.09
C ASP A 91 -8.99 -22.39 -2.62
N TYR A 92 -8.50 -23.57 -2.99
CA TYR A 92 -9.36 -24.55 -3.63
C TYR A 92 -8.97 -25.98 -3.31
N CYS A 93 -9.98 -26.85 -3.33
CA CYS A 93 -9.78 -28.29 -3.23
C CYS A 93 -9.36 -28.82 -4.60
N ASN A 94 -8.12 -29.28 -4.72
CA ASN A 94 -7.64 -29.95 -5.93
C ASN A 94 -8.29 -31.34 -6.08
N ASP A 95 -8.54 -32.01 -4.95
CA ASP A 95 -9.36 -33.21 -4.89
C ASP A 95 -10.11 -33.30 -3.55
N ALA A 96 -10.77 -34.42 -3.27
CA ALA A 96 -11.56 -34.63 -2.05
C ALA A 96 -10.76 -34.54 -0.75
N THR A 97 -9.42 -34.58 -0.81
CA THR A 97 -8.52 -34.61 0.34
C THR A 97 -7.38 -33.60 0.24
N LEU A 98 -7.08 -33.03 -0.92
CA LEU A 98 -5.97 -32.11 -1.12
C LEU A 98 -6.48 -30.67 -1.32
N ILE A 99 -6.05 -29.76 -0.46
CA ILE A 99 -6.23 -28.31 -0.63
C ILE A 99 -4.99 -27.68 -1.26
N ILE A 100 -5.22 -26.72 -2.15
CA ILE A 100 -4.22 -25.78 -2.65
C ILE A 100 -4.53 -24.44 -2.01
N GLU A 101 -3.55 -23.92 -1.28
CA GLU A 101 -3.65 -22.66 -0.57
C GLU A 101 -2.68 -21.65 -1.19
N SER A 102 -3.19 -20.44 -1.40
CA SER A 102 -2.43 -19.29 -1.87
C SER A 102 -2.25 -18.31 -0.73
N TYR A 103 -1.01 -17.95 -0.42
CA TYR A 103 -0.69 -17.17 0.78
C TYR A 103 0.41 -16.15 0.53
N CYS A 104 0.54 -15.19 1.44
CA CYS A 104 1.65 -14.23 1.44
C CYS A 104 2.79 -14.69 2.35
N GLY A 105 3.92 -15.07 1.74
CA GLY A 105 5.15 -15.40 2.46
C GLY A 105 6.09 -14.20 2.58
N SER A 106 7.07 -14.30 3.47
CA SER A 106 8.19 -13.34 3.53
C SER A 106 9.54 -14.07 3.47
N ASP A 107 10.47 -13.53 2.68
CA ASP A 107 11.86 -13.99 2.61
C ASP A 107 12.79 -12.76 2.53
N ASN A 108 13.79 -12.71 3.41
CA ASN A 108 14.72 -11.57 3.55
C ASN A 108 14.04 -10.19 3.64
N GLY A 109 12.89 -10.11 4.33
CA GLY A 109 12.13 -8.87 4.50
C GLY A 109 11.31 -8.44 3.28
N LYS A 110 11.31 -9.23 2.20
CA LYS A 110 10.45 -9.02 1.03
C LYS A 110 9.23 -9.92 1.12
N ILE A 111 8.07 -9.39 0.74
CA ILE A 111 6.80 -10.11 0.73
C ILE A 111 6.61 -10.73 -0.66
N TYR A 112 6.08 -11.96 -0.73
CA TYR A 112 5.85 -12.68 -1.97
C TYR A 112 4.57 -13.50 -1.93
N TYR A 113 3.91 -13.59 -3.08
CA TYR A 113 2.86 -14.57 -3.33
C TYR A 113 3.46 -15.98 -3.43
N ARG A 114 2.86 -16.95 -2.75
CA ARG A 114 3.23 -18.37 -2.80
C ARG A 114 2.00 -19.25 -2.85
N THR A 115 2.19 -20.49 -3.30
CA THR A 115 1.20 -21.55 -3.21
C THR A 115 1.78 -22.75 -2.47
N THR A 116 0.94 -23.49 -1.77
CA THR A 116 1.29 -24.76 -1.12
C THR A 116 0.14 -25.75 -1.28
N SER A 117 0.41 -27.02 -0.99
CA SER A 117 -0.61 -28.05 -0.91
C SER A 117 -0.59 -28.74 0.44
N PHE A 118 -1.76 -29.15 0.91
CA PHE A 118 -1.93 -29.85 2.18
C PHE A 118 -3.01 -30.92 2.09
N THR A 119 -2.78 -32.07 2.73
CA THR A 119 -3.77 -33.15 2.78
C THR A 119 -4.69 -32.97 3.99
N CYS A 120 -5.94 -32.60 3.72
CA CYS A 120 -7.01 -32.46 4.68
C CYS A 120 -7.40 -33.81 5.30
N PRO A 121 -7.24 -34.00 6.62
CA PRO A 121 -7.52 -35.27 7.29
C PRO A 121 -8.98 -35.74 7.18
N ASN A 122 -9.93 -34.80 7.13
CA ASN A 122 -11.37 -35.09 7.08
C ASN A 122 -11.99 -34.73 5.71
N GLY A 123 -11.15 -34.55 4.70
CA GLY A 123 -11.53 -34.10 3.38
C GLY A 123 -11.51 -32.58 3.21
N CYS A 124 -11.49 -32.17 1.95
CA CYS A 124 -11.52 -30.78 1.52
C CYS A 124 -12.89 -30.46 0.92
N GLU A 125 -13.44 -29.30 1.28
CA GLU A 125 -14.69 -28.80 0.74
C GLU A 125 -14.68 -27.26 0.69
N LEU A 126 -15.17 -26.69 -0.42
CA LEU A 126 -15.33 -25.24 -0.60
C LEU A 126 -14.04 -24.42 -0.33
N GLY A 127 -12.88 -24.96 -0.68
CA GLY A 127 -11.60 -24.26 -0.48
C GLY A 127 -11.11 -24.26 0.97
N ALA A 128 -11.57 -25.22 1.79
CA ALA A 128 -11.09 -25.42 3.15
C ALA A 128 -11.08 -26.91 3.54
N CYS A 129 -10.18 -27.28 4.46
CA CYS A 129 -10.24 -28.56 5.13
C CYS A 129 -11.42 -28.62 6.10
N ARG A 130 -12.11 -29.76 6.13
CA ARG A 130 -13.17 -29.99 7.12
C ARG A 130 -12.60 -30.17 8.52
N ASN A 131 -13.22 -29.50 9.49
CA ASN A 131 -12.99 -29.77 10.90
C ASN A 131 -13.59 -31.12 11.30
N ASN A 132 -13.00 -31.74 12.32
CA ASN A 132 -13.57 -32.94 12.93
C ASN A 132 -14.71 -32.48 13.87
N THR A 133 -15.95 -32.49 13.38
CA THR A 133 -17.16 -32.13 14.16
C THR A 133 -17.76 -33.33 14.86
#